data_AF-A0A2J8NI02-F1
#
_entry.id   AF-A0A2J8NI02-F1
#
_cell.length_a   1.000
_cell.length_b   1.000
_cell.length_c   1.000
_cell.angle_alpha   90.00
_cell.angle_beta   90.00
_cell.angle_gamma   90.00
#
_symmetry.space_group_name_H-M   'P 1'
#
loop_
_entity.id
_entity.type
_entity.pdbx_description
1 polymer ?
#
loop_
_entity_poly.entity_id
_entity_poly.type
_entity_poly.pdbx_seq_one_letter_code
_entity_poly.pdbx_strand_id
1 'polypeptide(L)'
;SLLLQVRGSGGARLSTKDPLPTIASREEVEATKNHVLETFYPISPIIDLHECNIYDVKNDTGFQEGYPYPYPHTLYLLDKANLRPHRLQPDQLRAKMILFAFGSALAQARLLYGNDAKVLEQPVVVQSVGTDGRVFHFLVFQLNTTDLDSNEGVKNLAWVDSDQLLYQHFWCLPVIKKRVVVTGPCFSKSQMSTSFVLTPSFNAGEEVMQRNLRASASLPPSTGSPASELVKEQEEHAAGRVLRRVMLDSETPREELPAADFWK
;
A
#
# COMPACT_ATOMS: atom_id res chain seq x y z
N SER A 1 17.75 -14.90 6.01
CA SER A 1 17.06 -14.18 4.94
C SER A 1 15.58 -14.43 5.08
N LEU A 2 14.78 -13.39 4.87
CA LEU A 2 13.32 -13.41 4.93
C LEU A 2 12.79 -13.44 3.49
N LEU A 3 11.82 -14.31 3.20
CA LEU A 3 11.24 -14.41 1.86
C LEU A 3 9.86 -13.75 1.83
N LEU A 4 9.72 -12.72 0.99
CA LEU A 4 8.46 -12.00 0.83
C LEU A 4 7.85 -12.28 -0.55
N GLN A 5 6.53 -12.42 -0.59
CA GLN A 5 5.78 -12.56 -1.84
C GLN A 5 4.58 -11.62 -1.85
N VAL A 6 4.44 -10.84 -2.91
CA VAL A 6 3.28 -9.99 -3.17
C VAL A 6 2.39 -10.68 -4.20
N ARG A 7 1.08 -10.73 -3.94
CA ARG A 7 0.08 -11.21 -4.89
C ARG A 7 -0.91 -10.09 -5.19
N GLY A 8 -0.80 -9.52 -6.38
CA GLY A 8 -1.77 -8.56 -6.87
C GLY A 8 -3.04 -9.26 -7.33
N SER A 9 -4.15 -9.08 -6.62
CA SER A 9 -5.48 -9.51 -7.11
C SER A 9 -6.53 -8.43 -6.90
N GLY A 10 -7.54 -8.43 -7.76
CA GLY A 10 -8.62 -7.44 -7.77
C GLY A 10 -8.23 -6.09 -8.38
N GLY A 11 -9.23 -5.26 -8.63
CA GLY A 11 -9.06 -3.95 -9.27
C GLY A 11 -8.96 -4.02 -10.80
N ALA A 12 -8.58 -2.90 -11.42
CA ALA A 12 -8.33 -2.81 -12.85
C ALA A 12 -6.88 -2.40 -13.10
N ARG A 13 -6.25 -2.98 -14.12
CA ARG A 13 -4.89 -2.63 -14.54
C ARG A 13 -4.93 -2.02 -15.93
N LEU A 14 -4.57 -0.75 -16.02
CA LEU A 14 -4.28 -0.10 -17.30
C LEU A 14 -2.88 -0.49 -17.76
N SER A 15 -2.78 -1.03 -18.97
CA SER A 15 -1.51 -1.43 -19.57
C SER A 15 -1.28 -0.72 -20.90
N THR A 16 -0.02 -0.49 -21.25
CA THR A 16 0.41 0.26 -22.43
C THR A 16 1.40 -0.52 -23.26
N LYS A 17 1.60 -0.07 -24.50
CA LYS A 17 2.61 -0.62 -25.42
C LYS A 17 4.02 -0.17 -25.08
N ASP A 18 4.15 1.06 -24.54
CA ASP A 18 5.41 1.67 -24.16
C ASP A 18 5.44 1.88 -22.63
N PRO A 19 6.62 1.76 -21.98
CA PRO A 19 6.77 2.01 -20.56
C PRO A 19 6.64 3.51 -20.23
N LEU A 20 6.28 3.79 -18.98
CA LEU A 20 6.28 5.16 -18.45
C LEU A 20 7.71 5.72 -18.38
N PRO A 21 7.91 7.02 -18.66
CA PRO A 21 9.21 7.66 -18.49
C PRO A 21 9.60 7.73 -17.02
N THR A 22 10.91 7.77 -16.77
CA THR A 22 11.48 8.01 -15.44
C THR A 22 11.10 9.39 -14.93
N ILE A 23 10.82 9.49 -13.63
CA ILE A 23 10.44 10.75 -12.98
C ILE A 23 11.65 11.37 -12.29
N ALA A 24 12.29 10.61 -11.39
CA ALA A 24 13.46 11.09 -10.68
C ALA A 24 14.71 10.99 -11.54
N SER A 25 15.55 12.03 -11.48
CA SER A 25 16.84 12.04 -12.16
C SER A 25 17.83 11.07 -11.49
N ARG A 26 18.91 10.73 -12.20
CA ARG A 26 19.96 9.87 -11.63
C ARG A 26 20.57 10.47 -10.37
N GLU A 27 20.71 11.79 -10.30
CA GLU A 27 21.27 12.48 -9.14
C GLU A 27 20.36 12.34 -7.90
N GLU A 28 19.05 12.49 -8.09
CA GLU A 28 18.06 12.28 -7.02
C GLU A 28 18.07 10.83 -6.53
N VAL A 29 18.18 9.87 -7.45
CA VAL A 29 18.28 8.45 -7.13
C VAL A 29 19.57 8.14 -6.36
N GLU A 30 20.70 8.69 -6.76
CA GLU A 30 21.97 8.53 -6.04
C GLU A 30 21.95 9.17 -4.64
N ALA A 31 21.26 10.30 -4.49
CA ALA A 31 21.09 10.96 -3.19
C ALA A 31 20.35 10.09 -2.16
N THR A 32 19.51 9.14 -2.61
CA THR A 32 18.79 8.21 -1.72
C THR A 32 19.71 7.27 -0.94
N LYS A 33 20.98 7.11 -1.35
CA LYS A 33 21.98 6.34 -0.59
C LYS A 33 22.12 6.81 0.85
N ASN A 34 22.02 8.12 1.05
CA ASN A 34 22.18 8.76 2.35
C ASN A 34 20.91 8.65 3.22
N HIS A 35 19.77 8.26 2.64
CA HIS A 35 18.53 8.13 3.38
C HIS A 35 18.52 6.84 4.19
N VAL A 36 18.14 6.92 5.47
CA VAL A 36 18.01 5.77 6.37
C VAL A 36 16.53 5.44 6.52
N LEU A 37 16.16 4.17 6.32
CA LEU A 37 14.78 3.72 6.52
C LEU A 37 14.42 3.76 8.00
N GLU A 38 13.27 4.36 8.29
CA GLU A 38 12.73 4.37 9.65
C GLU A 38 12.41 2.95 10.13
N THR A 39 12.60 2.72 11.44
CA THR A 39 12.22 1.48 12.11
C THR A 39 11.12 1.77 13.11
N PHE A 40 10.24 0.80 13.29
CA PHE A 40 9.11 0.86 14.22
C PHE A 40 9.22 -0.23 15.31
N TYR A 41 10.46 -0.51 15.75
CA TYR A 41 10.73 -1.43 16.86
C TYR A 41 9.85 -1.07 18.09
N PRO A 42 9.19 -2.05 18.74
CA PRO A 42 9.39 -3.51 18.63
C PRO A 42 8.50 -4.22 17.59
N ILE A 43 7.68 -3.49 16.84
CA ILE A 43 6.76 -4.09 15.88
C ILE A 43 7.57 -4.66 14.70
N SER A 44 7.26 -5.91 14.32
CA SER A 44 7.93 -6.58 13.20
C SER A 44 7.40 -6.08 11.85
N PRO A 45 8.24 -5.86 10.83
CA PRO A 45 7.78 -5.43 9.49
C PRO A 45 6.88 -6.43 8.75
N ILE A 46 6.81 -7.65 9.25
CA ILE A 46 5.96 -8.72 8.71
C ILE A 46 4.69 -8.95 9.54
N ILE A 47 4.39 -8.05 10.48
CA ILE A 47 3.10 -8.07 11.18
C ILE A 47 1.98 -7.92 10.14
N ASP A 48 0.86 -8.60 10.38
CA ASP A 48 -0.32 -8.65 9.50
C ASP A 48 -0.13 -9.34 8.14
N LEU A 49 1.04 -9.93 7.87
CA LEU A 49 1.26 -10.75 6.68
C LEU A 49 0.89 -12.22 6.95
N HIS A 50 0.38 -12.91 5.92
CA HIS A 50 0.01 -14.31 6.00
C HIS A 50 1.27 -15.20 5.92
N GLU A 51 1.68 -15.78 7.05
CA GLU A 51 2.81 -16.71 7.10
C GLU A 51 2.43 -18.06 6.47
N CYS A 52 3.19 -18.51 5.47
CA CYS A 52 2.89 -19.73 4.73
C CYS A 52 4.14 -20.58 4.47
N ASN A 53 4.00 -21.90 4.65
CA ASN A 53 5.06 -22.88 4.44
C ASN A 53 4.99 -23.59 3.08
N ILE A 54 3.82 -23.58 2.42
CA ILE A 54 3.61 -24.24 1.13
C ILE A 54 3.48 -23.16 0.07
N TYR A 55 4.54 -23.02 -0.73
CA TYR A 55 4.62 -21.91 -1.66
C TYR A 55 5.48 -22.22 -2.87
N ASP A 56 5.26 -21.45 -3.95
CA ASP A 56 6.06 -21.49 -5.17
C ASP A 56 6.80 -20.15 -5.36
N VAL A 57 8.09 -20.21 -5.69
CA VAL A 57 8.92 -19.05 -5.98
C VAL A 57 8.86 -18.80 -7.47
N LYS A 58 7.80 -18.10 -7.89
CA LYS A 58 7.58 -17.75 -9.29
C LYS A 58 7.33 -16.26 -9.44
N ASN A 59 7.88 -15.68 -10.50
CA ASN A 59 7.55 -14.33 -10.97
C ASN A 59 6.55 -14.44 -12.10
N ASP A 60 5.50 -13.61 -12.06
CA ASP A 60 4.47 -13.56 -13.07
C ASP A 60 4.03 -12.11 -13.27
N THR A 61 3.96 -11.66 -14.52
CA THR A 61 3.51 -10.30 -14.87
C THR A 61 2.00 -10.21 -15.05
N GLY A 62 1.28 -11.34 -14.94
CA GLY A 62 -0.16 -11.46 -15.12
C GLY A 62 -0.60 -11.66 -16.57
N PHE A 63 0.33 -11.64 -17.53
CA PHE A 63 0.06 -11.88 -18.94
C PHE A 63 1.05 -12.89 -19.52
N GLN A 64 0.62 -13.60 -20.56
CA GLN A 64 1.51 -14.44 -21.34
C GLN A 64 2.47 -13.59 -22.18
N GLU A 65 3.61 -14.19 -22.52
CA GLU A 65 4.55 -13.60 -23.46
C GLU A 65 3.86 -13.30 -24.81
N GLY A 66 4.20 -12.16 -25.42
CA GLY A 66 3.58 -11.69 -26.66
C GLY A 66 2.28 -10.89 -26.48
N TYR A 67 1.83 -10.64 -25.24
CA TYR A 67 0.68 -9.76 -25.01
C TYR A 67 0.96 -8.32 -25.54
N PRO A 68 0.06 -7.70 -26.32
CA PRO A 68 0.34 -6.43 -27.00
C PRO A 68 0.57 -5.22 -26.08
N TYR A 69 0.13 -5.28 -24.82
CA TYR A 69 0.24 -4.19 -23.84
C TYR A 69 0.94 -4.68 -22.57
N PRO A 70 2.24 -5.01 -22.63
CA PRO A 70 2.90 -5.71 -21.54
C PRO A 70 3.18 -4.82 -20.32
N TYR A 71 3.33 -3.50 -20.52
CA TYR A 71 3.78 -2.57 -19.48
C TYR A 71 2.60 -2.08 -18.62
N PRO A 72 2.65 -2.23 -17.28
CA PRO A 72 1.66 -1.66 -16.38
C PRO A 72 1.82 -0.15 -16.31
N HIS A 73 0.76 0.58 -16.65
CA HIS A 73 0.74 2.05 -16.57
C HIS A 73 0.13 2.50 -15.23
N THR A 74 -1.12 2.12 -14.96
CA THR A 74 -1.83 2.50 -13.74
C THR A 74 -2.62 1.34 -13.17
N LEU A 75 -2.47 1.09 -11.87
CA LEU A 75 -3.29 0.17 -11.10
C LEU A 75 -4.46 0.93 -10.47
N TYR A 76 -5.68 0.44 -10.61
CA TYR A 76 -6.88 1.00 -9.99
C TYR A 76 -7.39 0.05 -8.92
N LEU A 77 -7.25 0.44 -7.67
CA LEU A 77 -7.67 -0.33 -6.50
C LEU A 77 -8.91 0.33 -5.88
N LEU A 78 -9.97 -0.47 -5.74
CA LEU A 78 -11.23 -0.02 -5.14
C LEU A 78 -11.47 -0.81 -3.86
N ASP A 79 -11.64 -0.08 -2.74
CA ASP A 79 -12.21 -0.65 -1.53
C ASP A 79 -13.74 -0.70 -1.66
N LYS A 80 -14.24 -1.90 -1.92
CA LYS A 80 -15.67 -2.15 -2.19
C LYS A 80 -16.47 -2.47 -0.93
N ALA A 81 -15.83 -2.57 0.24
CA ALA A 81 -16.51 -3.07 1.42
C ALA A 81 -17.57 -2.08 1.92
N ASN A 82 -18.84 -2.52 1.92
CA ASN A 82 -19.95 -1.70 2.42
C ASN A 82 -19.86 -1.47 3.94
N LEU A 83 -19.47 -2.51 4.67
CA LEU A 83 -19.37 -2.50 6.12
C LEU A 83 -18.05 -1.84 6.57
N ARG A 84 -18.16 -0.83 7.44
CA ARG A 84 -16.99 -0.09 7.96
C ARG A 84 -15.85 -0.97 8.51
N PRO A 85 -16.11 -2.04 9.29
CA PRO A 85 -15.02 -2.88 9.80
C PRO A 85 -14.25 -3.65 8.72
N HIS A 86 -14.83 -3.80 7.53
CA HIS A 86 -14.23 -4.53 6.42
C HIS A 86 -13.53 -3.60 5.42
N ARG A 87 -13.64 -2.28 5.63
CA ARG A 87 -12.92 -1.29 4.83
C ARG A 87 -11.50 -1.15 5.32
N LEU A 88 -10.59 -0.99 4.38
CA LEU A 88 -9.22 -0.61 4.66
C LEU A 88 -9.21 0.83 5.20
N GLN A 89 -8.43 1.06 6.24
CA GLN A 89 -8.12 2.44 6.63
C GLN A 89 -7.34 3.13 5.50
N PRO A 90 -7.41 4.47 5.37
CA PRO A 90 -6.71 5.19 4.31
C PRO A 90 -5.22 4.83 4.23
N ASP A 91 -4.55 4.73 5.38
CA ASP A 91 -3.13 4.37 5.48
C ASP A 91 -2.87 2.93 4.99
N GLN A 92 -3.76 1.99 5.34
CA GLN A 92 -3.68 0.59 4.90
C GLN A 92 -3.91 0.46 3.39
N LEU A 93 -4.84 1.23 2.83
CA LEU A 93 -5.08 1.27 1.39
C LEU A 93 -3.85 1.83 0.65
N ARG A 94 -3.23 2.90 1.15
CA ARG A 94 -1.99 3.45 0.56
C ARG A 94 -0.82 2.48 0.66
N ALA A 95 -0.65 1.79 1.80
CA ALA A 95 0.37 0.74 1.93
C ALA A 95 0.15 -0.39 0.91
N LYS A 96 -1.09 -0.85 0.74
CA LYS A 96 -1.47 -1.84 -0.28
C LYS A 96 -1.15 -1.34 -1.70
N MET A 97 -1.46 -0.08 -2.01
CA MET A 97 -1.13 0.53 -3.31
C MET A 97 0.38 0.50 -3.58
N ILE A 98 1.21 0.88 -2.60
CA ILE A 98 2.68 0.87 -2.71
C ILE A 98 3.19 -0.55 -2.97
N LEU A 99 2.74 -1.53 -2.17
CA LEU A 99 3.16 -2.92 -2.32
C LEU A 99 2.77 -3.52 -3.68
N PHE A 100 1.57 -3.19 -4.19
CA PHE A 100 1.10 -3.69 -5.48
C PHE A 100 1.83 -3.02 -6.65
N ALA A 101 2.09 -1.72 -6.56
CA ALA A 101 2.88 -1.00 -7.56
C ALA A 101 4.33 -1.52 -7.58
N PHE A 102 4.93 -1.71 -6.41
CA PHE A 102 6.26 -2.33 -6.25
C PHE A 102 6.31 -3.74 -6.85
N GLY A 103 5.36 -4.62 -6.48
CA GLY A 103 5.33 -5.99 -6.99
C GLY A 103 5.16 -6.03 -8.51
N SER A 104 4.33 -5.14 -9.07
CA SER A 104 4.14 -5.02 -10.52
C SER A 104 5.41 -4.51 -11.22
N ALA A 105 6.07 -3.48 -10.68
CA ALA A 105 7.31 -2.95 -11.22
C ALA A 105 8.44 -4.00 -11.14
N LEU A 106 8.54 -4.73 -10.03
CA LEU A 106 9.56 -5.77 -9.83
C LEU A 106 9.36 -6.96 -10.77
N ALA A 107 8.11 -7.40 -10.98
CA ALA A 107 7.80 -8.45 -11.96
C ALA A 107 8.22 -8.04 -13.38
N GLN A 108 7.99 -6.78 -13.75
CA GLN A 108 8.42 -6.22 -15.04
C GLN A 108 9.94 -6.12 -15.15
N ALA A 109 10.61 -5.59 -14.13
CA ALA A 109 12.06 -5.49 -14.11
C ALA A 109 12.72 -6.88 -14.22
N ARG A 110 12.16 -7.90 -13.56
CA ARG A 110 12.67 -9.28 -13.66
C ARG A 110 12.45 -9.89 -15.04
N LEU A 111 11.34 -9.56 -15.71
CA LEU A 111 11.09 -9.98 -17.09
C LEU A 111 12.08 -9.33 -18.07
N LEU A 112 12.40 -8.04 -17.88
CA LEU A 112 13.25 -7.26 -18.79
C LEU A 112 14.75 -7.47 -18.55
N TYR A 113 15.18 -7.52 -17.28
CA TYR A 113 16.59 -7.44 -16.89
C TYR A 113 17.11 -8.71 -16.20
N GLY A 114 16.28 -9.75 -16.11
CA GLY A 114 16.60 -10.99 -15.41
C GLY A 114 16.39 -10.91 -13.89
N ASN A 115 16.69 -12.01 -13.20
CA ASN A 115 16.45 -12.15 -11.75
C ASN A 115 17.58 -11.61 -10.87
N ASP A 116 18.61 -11.00 -11.45
CA ASP A 116 19.77 -10.51 -10.71
C ASP A 116 19.41 -9.30 -9.84
N ALA A 117 19.95 -9.28 -8.62
CA ALA A 117 19.88 -8.14 -7.71
C ALA A 117 20.87 -7.06 -8.17
N LYS A 118 20.36 -5.91 -8.64
CA LYS A 118 21.17 -4.80 -9.14
C LYS A 118 20.42 -3.48 -9.12
N VAL A 119 21.17 -2.38 -9.21
CA VAL A 119 20.62 -1.08 -9.56
C VAL A 119 20.25 -1.09 -11.05
N LEU A 120 19.05 -0.63 -11.38
CA LEU A 120 18.53 -0.64 -12.74
C LEU A 120 19.06 0.57 -13.52
N GLU A 121 19.57 0.32 -14.73
CA GLU A 121 19.96 1.40 -15.65
C GLU A 121 18.75 2.20 -16.15
N GLN A 122 17.62 1.51 -16.33
CA GLN A 122 16.34 2.06 -16.73
C GLN A 122 15.30 1.74 -15.65
N PRO A 123 15.00 2.70 -14.76
CA PRO A 123 13.97 2.53 -13.73
C PRO A 123 12.59 2.22 -14.32
N VAL A 124 11.82 1.39 -13.61
CA VAL A 124 10.44 1.06 -14.00
C VAL A 124 9.47 1.89 -13.18
N VAL A 125 8.59 2.65 -13.84
CA VAL A 125 7.57 3.48 -13.19
C VAL A 125 6.20 2.83 -13.33
N VAL A 126 5.46 2.77 -12.22
CA VAL A 126 4.07 2.28 -12.16
C VAL A 126 3.24 3.24 -11.31
N GLN A 127 2.08 3.64 -11.82
CA GLN A 127 1.14 4.48 -11.09
C GLN A 127 0.07 3.62 -10.39
N SER A 128 -0.55 4.17 -9.35
CA SER A 128 -1.72 3.55 -8.71
C SER A 128 -2.71 4.60 -8.23
N VAL A 129 -3.99 4.28 -8.36
CA VAL A 129 -5.11 5.07 -7.84
C VAL A 129 -5.93 4.18 -6.91
N GLY A 130 -6.01 4.58 -5.64
CA GLY A 130 -6.83 3.92 -4.63
C GLY A 130 -8.05 4.75 -4.32
N THR A 131 -9.22 4.13 -4.17
CA THR A 131 -10.43 4.85 -3.77
C THR A 131 -11.41 3.98 -2.98
N ASP A 132 -12.22 4.61 -2.13
CA ASP A 132 -13.40 4.01 -1.47
C ASP A 132 -14.73 4.47 -2.14
N GLY A 133 -14.65 5.09 -3.32
CA GLY A 133 -15.77 5.69 -4.04
C GLY A 133 -16.06 7.15 -3.68
N ARG A 134 -15.37 7.72 -2.69
CA ARG A 134 -15.49 9.13 -2.31
C ARG A 134 -14.13 9.82 -2.16
N VAL A 135 -13.19 9.16 -1.51
CA VAL A 135 -11.81 9.61 -1.30
C VAL A 135 -10.91 8.93 -2.32
N PHE A 136 -9.94 9.67 -2.86
CA PHE A 136 -8.93 9.20 -3.79
C PHE A 136 -7.54 9.36 -3.17
N HIS A 137 -6.69 8.39 -3.48
CA HIS A 137 -5.26 8.42 -3.20
C HIS A 137 -4.55 8.21 -4.53
N PHE A 138 -3.52 9.00 -4.79
CA PHE A 138 -2.70 8.91 -5.98
C PHE A 138 -1.29 8.52 -5.59
N LEU A 139 -0.75 7.52 -6.27
CA LEU A 139 0.60 7.03 -6.08
C LEU A 139 1.31 7.01 -7.43
N VAL A 140 2.55 7.45 -7.42
CA VAL A 140 3.52 7.12 -8.47
C VAL A 140 4.70 6.44 -7.82
N PHE A 141 5.03 5.23 -8.29
CA PHE A 141 6.12 4.43 -7.76
C PHE A 141 7.20 4.27 -8.83
N GLN A 142 8.45 4.50 -8.47
CA GLN A 142 9.61 4.30 -9.34
C GLN A 142 10.56 3.28 -8.72
N LEU A 143 10.73 2.15 -9.41
CA LEU A 143 11.66 1.09 -9.07
C LEU A 143 13.04 1.40 -9.66
N ASN A 144 14.00 1.70 -8.79
CA ASN A 144 15.38 2.05 -9.13
C ASN A 144 16.35 0.88 -8.91
N THR A 145 16.07 -0.02 -7.97
CA THR A 145 16.93 -1.16 -7.64
C THR A 145 16.12 -2.42 -7.35
N THR A 146 16.67 -3.57 -7.73
CA THR A 146 16.21 -4.91 -7.35
C THR A 146 17.06 -5.53 -6.24
N ASP A 147 18.14 -4.86 -5.83
CA ASP A 147 18.92 -5.22 -4.63
C ASP A 147 18.21 -4.70 -3.38
N LEU A 148 17.61 -5.63 -2.64
CA LEU A 148 16.71 -5.36 -1.50
C LEU A 148 17.17 -6.08 -0.22
N ASP A 149 18.29 -6.82 -0.27
CA ASP A 149 18.80 -7.59 0.87
C ASP A 149 19.53 -6.69 1.88
N SER A 150 20.03 -5.54 1.42
CA SER A 150 20.70 -4.52 2.22
C SER A 150 19.83 -3.27 2.38
N ASN A 151 19.91 -2.63 3.55
CA ASN A 151 19.31 -1.30 3.78
C ASN A 151 20.19 -0.16 3.24
N GLU A 152 21.43 -0.48 2.88
CA GLU A 152 22.40 0.44 2.29
C GLU A 152 22.24 0.54 0.77
N GLY A 153 22.68 1.65 0.19
CA GLY A 153 22.63 1.85 -1.25
C GLY A 153 21.40 2.60 -1.75
N VAL A 154 21.22 2.58 -3.08
CA VAL A 154 20.14 3.28 -3.78
C VAL A 154 18.79 2.74 -3.35
N LYS A 155 17.80 3.61 -3.19
CA LYS A 155 16.44 3.25 -2.78
C LYS A 155 15.42 3.57 -3.87
N ASN A 156 14.29 2.88 -3.78
CA ASN A 156 13.12 3.13 -4.63
C ASN A 156 12.39 4.38 -4.14
N LEU A 157 11.67 5.06 -5.04
CA LEU A 157 10.98 6.31 -4.74
C LEU A 157 9.46 6.17 -4.94
N ALA A 158 8.71 6.88 -4.10
CA ALA A 158 7.26 6.95 -4.18
C ALA A 158 6.79 8.39 -3.93
N TRP A 159 5.88 8.86 -4.79
CA TRP A 159 5.17 10.13 -4.64
C TRP A 159 3.72 9.81 -4.32
N VAL A 160 3.22 10.35 -3.22
CA VAL A 160 1.87 10.05 -2.72
C VAL A 160 1.10 11.35 -2.50
N ASP A 161 -0.09 11.43 -3.06
CA ASP A 161 -1.11 12.41 -2.70
C ASP A 161 -2.28 11.70 -2.02
N SER A 162 -2.60 12.15 -0.80
CA SER A 162 -3.45 11.44 0.15
C SER A 162 -4.75 12.17 0.41
N ASP A 163 -5.77 11.40 0.78
CA ASP A 163 -7.07 11.87 1.27
C ASP A 163 -7.78 12.91 0.38
N GLN A 164 -7.64 12.78 -0.95
CA GLN A 164 -8.25 13.69 -1.92
C GLN A 164 -9.74 13.40 -2.06
N LEU A 165 -10.58 14.23 -1.45
CA LEU A 165 -12.03 14.10 -1.49
C LEU A 165 -12.60 14.52 -2.84
N LEU A 166 -13.22 13.60 -3.59
CA LEU A 166 -13.94 13.96 -4.81
C LEU A 166 -15.19 14.81 -4.51
N TYR A 167 -15.90 14.44 -3.45
CA TYR A 167 -17.05 15.17 -2.92
C TYR A 167 -17.19 14.91 -1.43
N GLN A 168 -17.71 15.89 -0.68
CA GLN A 168 -17.87 15.73 0.77
C GLN A 168 -18.97 14.72 1.13
N HIS A 169 -20.11 14.82 0.45
CA HIS A 169 -21.30 14.01 0.69
C HIS A 169 -22.21 14.02 -0.54
N PHE A 170 -23.04 13.01 -0.70
CA PHE A 170 -24.07 12.93 -1.72
C PHE A 170 -25.42 12.68 -1.08
N TRP A 171 -26.36 13.60 -1.28
CA TRP A 171 -27.73 13.45 -0.83
C TRP A 171 -28.52 12.66 -1.88
N CYS A 172 -28.83 11.39 -1.61
CA CYS A 172 -29.61 10.58 -2.55
C CYS A 172 -31.07 11.01 -2.64
N LEU A 173 -31.61 11.57 -1.55
CA LEU A 173 -33.00 11.99 -1.41
C LEU A 173 -33.08 13.44 -0.93
N PRO A 174 -34.15 14.17 -1.26
CA PRO A 174 -34.31 15.54 -0.81
C PRO A 174 -34.45 15.62 0.73
N VAL A 175 -33.73 16.55 1.34
CA VAL A 175 -33.84 16.84 2.77
C VAL A 175 -34.98 17.82 2.98
N ILE A 176 -36.09 17.37 3.55
CA ILE A 176 -37.28 18.19 3.82
C ILE A 176 -37.32 18.54 5.31
N LYS A 177 -37.31 19.84 5.65
CA LYS A 177 -37.49 20.34 7.03
C LYS A 177 -38.66 21.30 7.06
N LYS A 178 -39.59 21.11 8.02
CA LYS A 178 -40.79 21.95 8.16
C LYS A 178 -41.60 22.10 6.86
N ARG A 179 -41.77 21.01 6.11
CA ARG A 179 -42.44 20.96 4.79
C ARG A 179 -41.76 21.81 3.68
N VAL A 180 -40.53 22.24 3.88
CA VAL A 180 -39.71 22.95 2.88
C VAL A 180 -38.52 22.08 2.50
N VAL A 181 -38.24 21.98 1.20
CA VAL A 181 -37.04 21.31 0.68
C VAL A 181 -35.83 22.19 1.01
N VAL A 182 -34.93 21.70 1.84
CA VAL A 182 -33.70 22.40 2.24
C VAL A 182 -32.56 22.08 1.26
N THR A 183 -32.45 20.83 0.83
CA THR A 183 -31.44 20.36 -0.12
C THR A 183 -32.08 19.32 -1.03
N GLY A 184 -31.99 19.49 -2.35
CA GLY A 184 -32.38 18.46 -3.32
C GLY A 184 -31.30 17.38 -3.47
N PRO A 185 -31.52 16.33 -4.28
CA PRO A 185 -30.50 15.35 -4.58
C PRO A 185 -29.30 16.01 -5.26
N CYS A 186 -28.14 16.03 -4.60
CA CYS A 186 -26.92 16.65 -5.13
C CYS A 186 -25.66 16.20 -4.37
N PHE A 187 -24.51 16.41 -5.02
CA PHE A 187 -23.21 16.39 -4.36
C PHE A 187 -23.01 17.68 -3.57
N SER A 188 -22.61 17.58 -2.32
CA SER A 188 -22.14 18.72 -1.55
C SER A 188 -20.65 18.94 -1.80
N LYS A 189 -20.23 20.20 -2.05
CA LYS A 189 -18.83 20.65 -2.20
C LYS A 189 -17.93 19.65 -2.94
N SER A 190 -17.80 19.80 -4.25
CA SER A 190 -16.74 19.15 -5.02
C SER A 190 -15.43 19.93 -4.83
N GLN A 191 -14.41 19.30 -4.24
CA GLN A 191 -13.06 19.84 -4.24
C GLN A 191 -12.24 19.00 -5.20
N MET A 192 -12.11 19.45 -6.44
CA MET A 192 -11.10 18.90 -7.33
C MET A 192 -9.95 19.90 -7.35
N SER A 193 -8.93 19.64 -6.56
CA SER A 193 -7.65 20.33 -6.71
C SER A 193 -7.10 19.98 -8.09
N THR A 194 -6.80 20.99 -8.91
CA THR A 194 -6.27 20.81 -10.27
C THR A 194 -4.76 20.59 -10.30
N SER A 195 -4.09 20.49 -9.15
CA SER A 195 -2.63 20.38 -9.06
C SER A 195 -2.21 19.19 -8.20
N PHE A 196 -1.69 18.14 -8.88
CA PHE A 196 -0.89 17.10 -8.26
C PHE A 196 0.56 17.59 -8.26
N VAL A 197 1.09 17.94 -7.09
CA VAL A 197 2.51 18.28 -6.95
C VAL A 197 3.24 16.99 -6.62
N LEU A 198 4.17 16.58 -7.48
CA LEU A 198 5.07 15.45 -7.22
C LEU A 198 6.04 15.81 -6.08
N THR A 199 5.57 15.80 -4.84
CA THR A 199 6.46 15.88 -3.66
C THR A 199 6.88 14.47 -3.27
N PRO A 200 8.19 14.14 -3.28
CA PRO A 200 8.64 12.83 -2.84
C PRO A 200 8.27 12.65 -1.37
N SER A 201 7.61 11.55 -1.02
CA SER A 201 7.17 11.27 0.34
C SER A 201 8.37 10.84 1.19
N PHE A 202 9.19 11.79 1.61
CA PHE A 202 10.30 11.54 2.55
C PHE A 202 9.88 11.58 4.03
N ASN A 203 8.70 12.15 4.35
CA ASN A 203 8.30 12.44 5.74
C ASN A 203 6.97 11.79 6.15
N ALA A 204 6.81 10.48 5.93
CA ALA A 204 5.63 9.77 6.46
C ALA A 204 5.69 9.54 8.00
N GLY A 205 6.87 9.67 8.62
CA GLY A 205 7.08 9.41 10.06
C GLY A 205 6.63 10.53 11.02
N GLU A 206 6.72 11.81 10.62
CA GLU A 206 6.45 12.92 11.56
C GLU A 206 4.96 13.17 11.82
N GLU A 207 4.07 12.99 10.84
CA GLU A 207 2.64 13.27 11.01
C GLU A 207 1.93 12.24 11.90
N VAL A 208 2.35 10.97 11.87
CA VAL A 208 1.76 9.90 12.70
C VAL A 208 2.14 10.08 14.17
N MET A 209 3.39 10.48 14.45
CA MET A 209 3.88 10.75 15.81
C MET A 209 3.14 11.93 16.46
N GLN A 210 2.92 13.03 15.71
CA GLN A 210 2.23 14.21 16.24
C GLN A 210 0.73 13.99 16.48
N ARG A 211 0.06 13.14 15.67
CA ARG A 211 -1.33 12.75 15.90
C ARG A 211 -1.49 11.89 17.16
N ASN A 212 -0.56 10.96 17.39
CA ASN A 212 -0.58 10.10 18.58
C ASN A 212 -0.21 10.85 19.86
N LEU A 213 0.67 11.86 19.79
CA LEU A 213 0.97 12.77 20.91
C LEU A 213 -0.23 13.67 21.28
N ARG A 214 -1.04 14.11 20.31
CA ARG A 214 -2.29 14.84 20.61
C ARG A 214 -3.38 13.95 21.19
N ALA A 215 -3.46 12.68 20.78
CA ALA A 215 -4.43 11.73 21.32
C ALA A 215 -4.10 11.27 22.76
N SER A 216 -2.83 11.30 23.15
CA SER A 216 -2.37 10.95 24.50
C SER A 216 -2.42 12.12 25.49
N ALA A 217 -2.49 13.37 25.01
CA ALA A 217 -2.63 14.57 25.86
C ALA A 217 -4.07 14.81 26.40
N SER A 218 -5.06 13.98 26.03
CA SER A 218 -6.48 14.17 26.42
C SER A 218 -7.01 13.20 27.48
N LEU A 219 -6.14 12.47 28.20
CA LEU A 219 -6.56 11.58 29.29
C LEU A 219 -6.19 12.18 30.66
N PRO A 220 -7.10 12.20 31.65
CA PRO A 220 -6.79 12.68 32.99
C PRO A 220 -5.89 11.69 33.75
N PRO A 221 -5.10 12.16 34.73
CA PRO A 221 -4.12 11.32 35.40
C PRO A 221 -4.81 10.37 36.39
N SER A 222 -4.56 9.07 36.27
CA SER A 222 -4.86 8.09 37.32
C SER A 222 -3.62 7.81 38.16
N THR A 223 -3.87 7.65 39.46
CA THR A 223 -2.93 7.63 40.57
C THR A 223 -2.21 6.28 40.76
N GLY A 224 -0.88 6.31 40.84
CA GLY A 224 -0.02 5.60 41.82
C GLY A 224 0.06 4.05 41.90
N SER A 225 1.15 3.49 41.34
CA SER A 225 2.21 2.60 41.92
C SER A 225 1.90 1.29 42.71
N PRO A 226 2.92 0.41 43.00
CA PRO A 226 3.96 -0.22 42.15
C PRO A 226 4.26 -1.71 42.52
N ALA A 227 5.06 -2.43 41.70
CA ALA A 227 6.01 -3.54 42.04
C ALA A 227 6.42 -4.28 40.74
N SER A 228 7.69 -4.29 40.26
CA SER A 228 8.84 -5.15 40.66
C SER A 228 8.48 -6.65 40.69
N GLU A 229 9.20 -7.65 40.14
CA GLU A 229 10.60 -7.81 39.72
C GLU A 229 10.76 -9.27 39.16
N LEU A 230 11.90 -9.58 38.50
CA LEU A 230 12.58 -10.91 38.35
C LEU A 230 11.93 -11.98 37.41
N VAL A 231 12.60 -12.84 36.61
CA VAL A 231 13.98 -13.31 36.35
C VAL A 231 13.96 -14.09 35.00
N LYS A 232 14.82 -13.80 34.02
CA LYS A 232 16.04 -14.53 33.53
C LYS A 232 15.97 -16.07 33.35
N GLU A 233 16.71 -16.55 32.33
CA GLU A 233 17.00 -17.92 31.84
C GLU A 233 16.13 -18.39 30.65
N GLN A 234 16.62 -18.89 29.51
CA GLN A 234 17.86 -19.63 29.18
C GLN A 234 18.15 -19.57 27.65
N GLU A 235 19.42 -19.43 27.24
CA GLU A 235 19.99 -19.95 25.96
C GLU A 235 19.97 -21.50 26.04
N GLU A 236 20.00 -22.35 25.01
CA GLU A 236 20.64 -22.36 23.70
C GLU A 236 20.11 -23.62 22.97
N HIS A 237 19.84 -23.62 21.67
CA HIS A 237 20.08 -24.79 20.82
C HIS A 237 20.01 -24.44 19.32
N ALA A 238 21.10 -24.78 18.63
CA ALA A 238 21.34 -24.55 17.21
C ALA A 238 20.58 -25.53 16.28
N ALA A 239 20.57 -25.15 15.00
CA ALA A 239 20.33 -25.94 13.79
C ALA A 239 18.92 -25.86 13.16
N GLY A 240 18.89 -25.21 11.98
CA GLY A 240 17.77 -25.22 11.03
C GLY A 240 17.34 -23.82 10.62
N ARG A 241 17.96 -23.24 9.58
CA ARG A 241 17.38 -22.06 8.91
C ARG A 241 16.08 -22.50 8.22
N VAL A 242 14.97 -22.40 8.94
CA VAL A 242 13.64 -22.45 8.34
C VAL A 242 13.46 -21.15 7.57
N LEU A 243 13.47 -21.22 6.23
CA LEU A 243 13.07 -20.11 5.37
C LEU A 243 11.56 -19.89 5.56
N ARG A 244 11.21 -18.94 6.43
CA ARG A 244 9.82 -18.53 6.69
C ARG A 244 9.40 -17.51 5.63
N ARG A 245 8.25 -17.73 4.98
CA ARG A 245 7.65 -16.83 3.98
C ARG A 245 6.43 -16.13 4.55
N VAL A 246 6.27 -14.85 4.19
CA VAL A 246 5.11 -14.05 4.57
C VAL A 246 4.48 -13.41 3.33
N MET A 247 3.17 -13.58 3.17
CA MET A 247 2.38 -13.22 1.99
C MET A 247 1.42 -12.07 2.27
N LEU A 248 1.26 -11.17 1.31
CA LEU A 248 0.16 -10.20 1.27
C LEU A 248 -0.98 -10.81 0.45
N ASP A 249 -2.01 -11.32 1.10
CA ASP A 249 -3.24 -11.78 0.43
C ASP A 249 -4.27 -10.64 0.43
N SER A 250 -4.85 -10.34 -0.73
CA SER A 250 -5.88 -9.30 -0.87
C SER A 250 -7.23 -9.72 -0.27
N GLU A 251 -7.50 -11.02 -0.18
CA GLU A 251 -8.79 -11.58 0.22
C GLU A 251 -8.58 -13.01 0.78
N THR A 252 -9.08 -13.29 1.98
CA THR A 252 -9.35 -14.66 2.42
C THR A 252 -10.58 -15.18 1.64
N PRO A 253 -10.52 -16.33 0.93
CA PRO A 253 -11.71 -16.93 0.36
C PRO A 253 -12.63 -17.34 1.51
N ARG A 254 -13.85 -16.77 1.58
CA ARG A 254 -14.91 -17.28 2.45
C ARG A 254 -15.90 -18.04 1.58
N GLU A 255 -16.28 -19.24 2.04
CA GLU A 255 -17.28 -20.10 1.43
C GLU A 255 -18.48 -19.28 0.93
N GLU A 256 -18.76 -19.40 -0.36
CA GLU A 256 -20.03 -18.96 -0.92
C GLU A 256 -21.14 -19.78 -0.26
N LEU A 257 -21.89 -19.15 0.64
CA LEU A 257 -23.20 -19.67 1.01
C LEU A 257 -24.06 -19.69 -0.26
N PRO A 258 -24.70 -20.82 -0.60
CA PRO A 258 -25.49 -20.90 -1.81
C PRO A 258 -26.59 -19.84 -1.78
N ALA A 259 -26.74 -19.13 -2.91
CA ALA A 259 -27.81 -18.19 -3.14
C ALA A 259 -29.15 -18.92 -3.02
N ALA A 260 -29.76 -18.86 -1.84
CA ALA A 260 -31.14 -19.26 -1.64
C ALA A 260 -32.04 -18.14 -2.18
N ASP A 261 -32.70 -18.46 -3.28
CA ASP A 261 -33.94 -17.92 -3.82
C ASP A 261 -34.59 -16.78 -2.99
N PHE A 262 -34.26 -15.56 -3.37
CA PHE A 262 -35.15 -14.43 -3.19
C PHE A 262 -35.42 -13.89 -4.59
N TRP A 263 -36.49 -14.38 -5.22
CA TRP A 263 -37.49 -13.66 -6.04
C TRP A 263 -38.29 -14.69 -6.87
N LYS A 264 -39.45 -15.11 -6.33
CA LYS A 264 -40.56 -15.87 -6.95
C LYS A 264 -40.33 -17.33 -7.34
#